data_AF-A0A1V6BPP3-F1
#
_entry.id   AF-A0A1V6BPP3-F1
#
_cell.length_a   1.000
_cell.length_b   1.000
_cell.length_c   1.000
_cell.angle_alpha   90.00
_cell.angle_beta   90.00
_cell.angle_gamma   90.00
#
_symmetry.space_group_name_H-M   'P 1'
#
loop_
_entity.id
_entity.type
_entity.pdbx_description
1 polymer ?
#
loop_
_entity_poly.entity_id
_entity_poly.type
_entity_poly.pdbx_seq_one_letter_code
_entity_poly.pdbx_strand_id
1 'polypeptide(L)'
;MASLLPHKELCFGEGDTILADGKSTLGLQNRLKILQQHSGVRATAIPAETLMKMNARGPEAQELIQQHDLVYVYHNRIDKLGDDRTTEDKVFEASRDEIEFLMEVLKKIANMNGTYMIITSDHGFIYQHEDLLESDFTDAQIQGEVLHDSRRYVIGKNLTHNKNVVRYTARELNIQSDREVLLPKGIARLRKQGSGSRYVHGGMSLQETVVPVLFVAKQREDKTAKVEIDILNKTSNKITTNIHTVRFYQMQPVGAQYIARSVKAYFAIFSEEQDQKQVISDVFTYTFDLTSERTQDREVQKKFTISSEIRRSSGVYLVLEEKVEKTNKWITIDQFPYNLSLTIDNDFDEF
;
A
#
# COMPACT_ATOMS: atom_id res chain seq x y z
N MET A 1 -16.84 4.46 18.91
CA MET A 1 -16.12 5.48 18.09
C MET A 1 -15.51 6.66 18.85
N ALA A 2 -16.17 7.28 19.84
CA ALA A 2 -15.71 8.56 20.44
C ALA A 2 -14.26 8.56 20.96
N SER A 3 -13.82 7.42 21.51
CA SER A 3 -12.45 7.19 22.00
C SER A 3 -11.36 7.27 20.92
N LEU A 4 -11.72 7.16 19.63
CA LEU A 4 -10.78 7.22 18.50
C LEU A 4 -10.57 8.64 17.97
N LEU A 5 -11.26 9.64 18.54
CA LEU A 5 -11.05 11.05 18.21
C LEU A 5 -9.99 11.65 19.14
N PRO A 6 -9.19 12.64 18.70
CA PRO A 6 -8.32 13.36 19.61
C PRO A 6 -9.14 14.19 20.61
N HIS A 7 -8.83 14.04 21.90
CA HIS A 7 -9.54 14.70 23.01
C HIS A 7 -8.63 14.81 24.24
N LYS A 8 -8.98 15.70 25.18
CA LYS A 8 -8.40 15.71 26.53
C LYS A 8 -9.27 14.96 27.52
N GLU A 9 -10.59 15.08 27.38
CA GLU A 9 -11.58 14.41 28.22
C GLU A 9 -12.80 13.97 27.41
N LEU A 10 -13.39 12.86 27.86
CA LEU A 10 -14.71 12.40 27.41
C LEU A 10 -15.71 12.60 28.55
N CYS A 11 -16.92 13.03 28.26
CA CYS A 11 -18.02 13.07 29.23
C CYS A 11 -19.32 12.60 28.60
N PHE A 12 -20.31 12.26 29.44
CA PHE A 12 -21.65 11.94 28.95
C PHE A 12 -22.43 13.23 28.63
N GLY A 13 -23.11 13.24 27.50
CA GLY A 13 -24.14 14.23 27.16
C GLY A 13 -25.53 13.80 27.60
N GLU A 14 -26.54 14.10 26.78
CA GLU A 14 -27.90 13.59 26.96
C GLU A 14 -27.96 12.09 26.65
N GLY A 15 -28.64 11.31 27.50
CA GLY A 15 -28.72 9.86 27.36
C GLY A 15 -27.35 9.18 27.40
N ASP A 16 -27.03 8.42 26.34
CA ASP A 16 -25.77 7.70 26.13
C ASP A 16 -24.81 8.42 25.16
N THR A 17 -25.12 9.66 24.76
CA THR A 17 -24.23 10.43 23.89
C THR A 17 -22.92 10.73 24.61
N ILE A 18 -21.81 10.71 23.85
CA ILE A 18 -20.49 11.08 24.34
C ILE A 18 -20.09 12.44 23.77
N LEU A 19 -19.53 13.27 24.63
CA LEU A 19 -18.91 14.53 24.26
C LEU A 19 -17.39 14.40 24.42
N ALA A 20 -16.64 14.92 23.46
CA ALA A 20 -15.21 15.12 23.54
C ALA A 20 -14.93 16.61 23.78
N ASP A 21 -14.30 16.95 24.89
CA ASP A 21 -14.01 18.34 25.30
C ASP A 21 -15.27 19.25 25.18
N GLY A 22 -16.42 18.74 25.62
CA GLY A 22 -17.72 19.43 25.58
C GLY A 22 -18.45 19.42 24.23
N LYS A 23 -17.89 18.79 23.19
CA LYS A 23 -18.51 18.71 21.86
C LYS A 23 -19.04 17.32 21.55
N SER A 24 -20.25 17.24 21.00
CA SER A 24 -20.84 15.96 20.59
C SER A 24 -19.95 15.20 19.62
N THR A 25 -19.81 13.87 19.81
CA THR A 25 -19.11 13.00 18.84
C THR A 25 -20.07 12.35 17.84
N LEU A 26 -21.36 12.70 17.89
CA LEU A 26 -22.40 12.10 17.05
C LEU A 26 -22.36 12.70 15.64
N GLY A 27 -22.29 11.83 14.63
CA GLY A 27 -22.31 12.23 13.22
C GLY A 27 -20.99 12.80 12.70
N LEU A 28 -20.80 12.68 11.38
CA LEU A 28 -19.56 13.02 10.69
C LEU A 28 -19.13 14.48 10.91
N GLN A 29 -20.08 15.42 10.85
CA GLN A 29 -19.80 16.86 10.94
C GLN A 29 -19.23 17.26 12.30
N ASN A 30 -19.71 16.67 13.39
CA ASN A 30 -19.17 16.99 14.71
C ASN A 30 -17.79 16.36 14.91
N ARG A 31 -17.58 15.13 14.42
CA ARG A 31 -16.28 14.45 14.43
C ARG A 31 -15.23 15.24 13.63
N LEU A 32 -15.61 15.78 12.47
CA LEU A 32 -14.76 16.66 11.66
C LEU A 32 -14.31 17.88 12.46
N LYS A 33 -15.23 18.57 13.14
CA LYS A 33 -14.90 19.74 13.98
C LYS A 33 -13.93 19.38 15.11
N ILE A 34 -14.10 18.21 15.73
CA ILE A 34 -13.19 17.73 16.78
C ILE A 34 -11.80 17.45 16.19
N LEU A 35 -11.72 16.72 15.07
CA LEU A 35 -10.46 16.44 14.38
C LEU A 35 -9.70 17.72 14.01
N GLN A 36 -10.39 18.69 13.40
CA GLN A 36 -9.78 19.97 12.99
C GLN A 36 -9.26 20.79 14.17
N GLN A 37 -9.92 20.72 15.33
CA GLN A 37 -9.49 21.46 16.51
C GLN A 37 -8.37 20.76 17.29
N HIS A 38 -8.42 19.43 17.41
CA HIS A 38 -7.61 18.71 18.40
C HIS A 38 -6.48 17.86 17.81
N SER A 39 -6.47 17.59 16.49
CA SER A 39 -5.41 16.78 15.87
C SER A 39 -4.05 17.50 15.75
N GLY A 40 -4.03 18.84 15.84
CA GLY A 40 -2.82 19.64 15.66
C GLY A 40 -2.32 19.73 14.22
N VAL A 41 -3.07 19.18 13.25
CA VAL A 41 -2.72 19.17 11.82
C VAL A 41 -3.94 19.50 10.97
N ARG A 42 -3.76 19.67 9.64
CA ARG A 42 -4.88 19.90 8.73
C ARG A 42 -5.65 18.59 8.55
N ALA A 43 -6.72 18.41 9.32
CA ALA A 43 -7.49 17.17 9.35
C ALA A 43 -8.84 17.29 8.64
N THR A 44 -9.28 16.22 8.01
CA THR A 44 -10.64 16.08 7.48
C THR A 44 -11.20 14.67 7.68
N ALA A 45 -12.48 14.50 7.34
CA ALA A 45 -13.23 13.28 7.50
C ALA A 45 -14.21 13.08 6.33
N ILE A 46 -14.28 11.87 5.78
CA ILE A 46 -15.07 11.57 4.59
C ILE A 46 -15.68 10.16 4.66
N PRO A 47 -16.90 9.93 4.12
CA PRO A 47 -17.41 8.58 3.90
C PRO A 47 -16.59 7.86 2.83
N ALA A 48 -16.32 6.57 3.02
CA ALA A 48 -15.59 5.75 2.06
C ALA A 48 -16.28 5.74 0.68
N GLU A 49 -17.61 5.72 0.64
CA GLU A 49 -18.39 5.73 -0.62
C GLU A 49 -18.18 7.03 -1.40
N THR A 50 -18.01 8.16 -0.72
CA THR A 50 -17.70 9.44 -1.36
C THR A 50 -16.27 9.43 -1.92
N LEU A 51 -15.30 8.95 -1.13
CA LEU A 51 -13.91 8.80 -1.57
C LEU A 51 -13.81 7.92 -2.83
N MET A 52 -14.55 6.81 -2.86
CA MET A 52 -14.51 5.87 -3.99
C MET A 52 -15.06 6.46 -5.29
N LYS A 53 -16.00 7.41 -5.21
CA LYS A 53 -16.57 8.13 -6.36
C LYS A 53 -15.61 9.16 -6.98
N MET A 54 -14.61 9.65 -6.25
CA MET A 54 -13.66 10.63 -6.76
C MET A 54 -12.81 10.06 -7.90
N ASN A 55 -12.48 10.84 -8.92
CA ASN A 55 -11.42 10.45 -9.85
C ASN A 55 -10.06 10.57 -9.14
N ALA A 56 -9.30 9.46 -9.02
CA ALA A 56 -8.05 9.43 -8.27
C ALA A 56 -6.98 10.40 -8.79
N ARG A 57 -7.05 10.78 -10.08
CA ARG A 57 -6.15 11.79 -10.70
C ARG A 57 -6.84 13.14 -10.93
N GLY A 58 -8.08 13.28 -10.48
CA GLY A 58 -8.88 14.49 -10.65
C GLY A 58 -8.59 15.56 -9.59
N PRO A 59 -9.13 16.77 -9.78
CA PRO A 59 -8.87 17.91 -8.89
C PRO A 59 -9.33 17.66 -7.45
N GLU A 60 -10.51 17.05 -7.24
CA GLU A 60 -11.05 16.77 -5.90
C GLU A 60 -10.11 15.86 -5.08
N ALA A 61 -9.55 14.82 -5.71
CA ALA A 61 -8.63 13.91 -5.04
C ALA A 61 -7.28 14.58 -4.75
N GLN A 62 -6.78 15.41 -5.67
CA GLN A 62 -5.56 16.19 -5.45
C GLN A 62 -5.75 17.19 -4.30
N GLU A 63 -6.88 17.89 -4.27
CA GLU A 63 -7.21 18.82 -3.20
C GLU A 63 -7.30 18.12 -1.84
N LEU A 64 -8.00 16.98 -1.77
CA LEU A 64 -8.12 16.19 -0.55
C LEU A 64 -6.75 15.85 0.04
N ILE A 65 -5.81 15.38 -0.79
CA ILE A 65 -4.48 14.93 -0.34
C ILE A 65 -3.51 16.10 -0.08
N GLN A 66 -3.59 17.20 -0.84
CA GLN A 66 -2.66 18.34 -0.68
C GLN A 66 -3.05 19.26 0.48
N GLN A 67 -4.35 19.41 0.75
CA GLN A 67 -4.84 20.31 1.79
C GLN A 67 -4.86 19.67 3.18
N HIS A 68 -4.75 18.34 3.29
CA HIS A 68 -4.90 17.64 4.56
C HIS A 68 -3.72 16.71 4.85
N ASP A 69 -3.24 16.77 6.09
CA ASP A 69 -2.21 15.89 6.62
C ASP A 69 -2.82 14.62 7.24
N LEU A 70 -4.10 14.69 7.63
CA LEU A 70 -4.85 13.59 8.24
C LEU A 70 -6.25 13.48 7.63
N VAL A 71 -6.61 12.31 7.13
CA VAL A 71 -7.95 12.04 6.55
C VAL A 71 -8.55 10.82 7.23
N TYR A 72 -9.63 11.02 8.00
CA TYR A 72 -10.43 9.92 8.54
C TYR A 72 -11.43 9.44 7.49
N VAL A 73 -11.35 8.17 7.12
CA VAL A 73 -12.28 7.53 6.17
C VAL A 73 -13.23 6.62 6.96
N TYR A 74 -14.53 6.88 6.89
CA TYR A 74 -15.54 6.14 7.64
C TYR A 74 -16.33 5.20 6.74
N HIS A 75 -16.62 4.00 7.24
CA HIS A 75 -17.50 3.04 6.61
C HIS A 75 -18.25 2.25 7.70
N ASN A 76 -19.48 1.81 7.42
CA ASN A 76 -20.39 1.26 8.44
C ASN A 76 -21.17 0.03 7.93
N ARG A 77 -20.63 -0.72 6.97
CA ARG A 77 -21.38 -1.79 6.30
C ARG A 77 -21.77 -2.91 7.26
N ILE A 78 -20.82 -3.38 8.06
CA ILE A 78 -21.02 -4.53 8.96
C ILE A 78 -22.15 -4.23 9.94
N ASP A 79 -22.03 -3.15 10.72
CA ASP A 79 -23.05 -2.75 11.71
C ASP A 79 -24.39 -2.43 11.07
N LYS A 80 -24.41 -1.73 9.92
CA LYS A 80 -25.66 -1.40 9.23
C LYS A 80 -26.45 -2.65 8.83
N LEU A 81 -25.77 -3.74 8.47
CA LEU A 81 -26.42 -5.01 8.14
C LEU A 81 -26.72 -5.84 9.39
N GLY A 82 -25.82 -5.81 10.38
CA GLY A 82 -25.95 -6.54 11.64
C GLY A 82 -27.10 -6.03 12.52
N ASP A 83 -27.27 -4.71 12.65
CA ASP A 83 -28.30 -4.13 13.51
C ASP A 83 -29.73 -4.28 12.96
N ASP A 84 -29.87 -4.52 11.66
CA ASP A 84 -31.16 -4.74 11.02
C ASP A 84 -31.55 -6.23 11.11
N ARG A 85 -32.64 -6.49 11.83
CA ARG A 85 -33.22 -7.83 12.03
C ARG A 85 -33.47 -8.60 10.73
N THR A 86 -33.67 -7.91 9.60
CA THR A 86 -33.94 -8.55 8.31
C THR A 86 -32.68 -8.90 7.53
N THR A 87 -31.51 -8.45 8.00
CA THR A 87 -30.21 -8.69 7.34
C THR A 87 -29.11 -9.15 8.29
N GLU A 88 -29.39 -9.31 9.59
CA GLU A 88 -28.40 -9.67 10.60
C GLU A 88 -27.68 -11.00 10.29
N ASP A 89 -28.34 -11.91 9.57
CA ASP A 89 -27.77 -13.18 9.09
C ASP A 89 -26.72 -13.03 7.99
N LYS A 90 -26.64 -11.86 7.33
CA LYS A 90 -25.69 -11.54 6.26
C LYS A 90 -24.38 -10.94 6.76
N VAL A 91 -24.14 -10.90 8.08
CA VAL A 91 -22.95 -10.24 8.64
C VAL A 91 -21.64 -10.91 8.19
N PHE A 92 -21.65 -12.20 7.89
CA PHE A 92 -20.47 -12.91 7.39
C PHE A 92 -20.14 -12.49 5.95
N GLU A 93 -21.13 -12.39 5.08
CA GLU A 93 -20.99 -11.82 3.74
C GLU A 93 -20.54 -10.36 3.85
N ALA A 94 -21.18 -9.56 4.71
CA ALA A 94 -20.82 -8.17 4.93
C ALA A 94 -19.36 -8.03 5.37
N SER A 95 -18.86 -8.91 6.23
CA SER A 95 -17.47 -8.91 6.69
C SER A 95 -16.49 -9.28 5.57
N ARG A 96 -16.82 -10.27 4.73
CA ARG A 96 -15.98 -10.63 3.57
C ARG A 96 -15.94 -9.48 2.56
N ASP A 97 -17.11 -8.94 2.22
CA ASP A 97 -17.23 -7.83 1.29
C ASP A 97 -16.55 -6.56 1.83
N GLU A 98 -16.54 -6.37 3.15
CA GLU A 98 -15.83 -5.26 3.80
C GLU A 98 -14.32 -5.40 3.62
N ILE A 99 -13.76 -6.60 3.80
CA ILE A 99 -12.33 -6.84 3.59
C ILE A 99 -11.94 -6.52 2.14
N GLU A 100 -12.72 -6.99 1.16
CA GLU A 100 -12.48 -6.69 -0.25
C GLU A 100 -12.61 -5.17 -0.53
N PHE A 101 -13.64 -4.54 0.03
CA PHE A 101 -13.86 -3.10 -0.12
C PHE A 101 -12.71 -2.27 0.49
N LEU A 102 -12.21 -2.64 1.66
CA LEU A 102 -11.05 -2.00 2.28
C LEU A 102 -9.81 -2.11 1.39
N MET A 103 -9.58 -3.25 0.74
CA MET A 103 -8.49 -3.39 -0.24
C MET A 103 -8.63 -2.43 -1.41
N GLU A 104 -9.84 -2.22 -1.92
CA GLU A 104 -10.10 -1.25 -2.99
C GLU A 104 -9.93 0.20 -2.51
N VAL A 105 -10.33 0.52 -1.28
CA VAL A 105 -10.08 1.83 -0.65
C VAL A 105 -8.57 2.08 -0.53
N LEU A 106 -7.78 1.11 -0.07
CA LEU A 106 -6.31 1.25 0.02
C LEU A 106 -5.69 1.51 -1.36
N LYS A 107 -6.09 0.75 -2.39
CA LYS A 107 -5.63 0.97 -3.78
C LYS A 107 -6.03 2.35 -4.28
N LYS A 108 -7.25 2.80 -3.99
CA LYS A 108 -7.75 4.13 -4.35
C LYS A 108 -6.89 5.22 -3.75
N ILE A 109 -6.65 5.17 -2.44
CA ILE A 109 -5.80 6.11 -1.71
C ILE A 109 -4.37 6.08 -2.25
N ALA A 110 -3.82 4.88 -2.49
CA ALA A 110 -2.49 4.71 -3.08
C ALA A 110 -2.36 5.34 -4.48
N ASN A 111 -3.43 5.32 -5.28
CA ASN A 111 -3.50 5.96 -6.60
C ASN A 111 -3.68 7.48 -6.51
N MET A 112 -4.16 7.99 -5.38
CA MET A 112 -4.18 9.42 -5.04
C MET A 112 -2.86 9.91 -4.44
N ASN A 113 -1.80 9.07 -4.45
CA ASN A 113 -0.50 9.30 -3.81
C ASN A 113 -0.49 9.24 -2.27
N GLY A 114 -1.51 8.65 -1.63
CA GLY A 114 -1.45 8.31 -0.22
C GLY A 114 -0.46 7.18 0.05
N THR A 115 0.38 7.35 1.08
CA THR A 115 1.49 6.42 1.37
C THR A 115 1.28 5.66 2.68
N TYR A 116 0.87 6.35 3.74
CA TYR A 116 0.64 5.76 5.05
C TYR A 116 -0.85 5.69 5.34
N MET A 117 -1.32 4.50 5.69
CA MET A 117 -2.72 4.23 5.98
C MET A 117 -2.79 3.40 7.26
N ILE A 118 -3.75 3.73 8.14
CA ILE A 118 -4.04 2.99 9.36
C ILE A 118 -5.47 2.48 9.24
N ILE A 119 -5.66 1.19 9.49
CA ILE A 119 -6.97 0.53 9.45
C ILE A 119 -7.27 0.01 10.85
N THR A 120 -8.45 0.32 11.36
CA THR A 120 -8.93 -0.17 12.65
C THR A 120 -10.46 -0.15 12.69
N SER A 121 -11.03 -0.69 13.77
CA SER A 121 -12.45 -0.56 14.10
C SER A 121 -12.58 0.04 15.51
N ASP A 122 -13.77 0.51 15.84
CA ASP A 122 -14.05 1.02 17.19
C ASP A 122 -14.51 -0.06 18.17
N HIS A 123 -15.05 -1.17 17.66
CA HIS A 123 -15.28 -2.40 18.39
C HIS A 123 -15.35 -3.59 17.39
N GLY A 124 -15.51 -4.80 17.92
CA GLY A 124 -15.94 -5.97 17.13
C GLY A 124 -17.44 -6.23 17.22
N PHE A 125 -17.84 -7.48 17.03
CA PHE A 125 -19.23 -7.93 17.16
C PHE A 125 -19.31 -9.41 17.55
N ILE A 126 -20.47 -9.84 18.02
CA ILE A 126 -20.80 -11.24 18.24
C ILE A 126 -22.01 -11.60 17.38
N TYR A 127 -21.91 -12.73 16.66
CA TYR A 127 -23.02 -13.32 15.93
C TYR A 127 -23.38 -14.71 16.48
N GLN A 128 -24.67 -14.97 16.65
CA GLN A 128 -25.22 -16.27 17.01
C GLN A 128 -26.26 -16.71 15.98
N HIS A 129 -26.03 -17.85 15.34
CA HIS A 129 -26.93 -18.34 14.29
C HIS A 129 -28.25 -18.88 14.85
N GLU A 130 -28.18 -19.56 16.00
CA GLU A 130 -29.34 -20.11 16.67
C GLU A 130 -30.19 -19.03 17.31
N ASP A 131 -31.48 -19.31 17.47
CA ASP A 131 -32.38 -18.43 18.22
C ASP A 131 -31.96 -18.39 19.68
N LEU A 132 -32.02 -17.20 20.28
CA LEU A 132 -31.67 -17.02 21.68
C LEU A 132 -32.63 -17.78 22.58
N LEU A 133 -32.07 -18.53 23.52
CA LEU A 133 -32.79 -19.12 24.62
C LEU A 133 -33.02 -18.08 25.72
N GLU A 134 -33.97 -18.36 26.61
CA GLU A 134 -34.22 -17.52 27.79
C GLU A 134 -32.95 -17.34 28.64
N SER A 135 -32.06 -18.34 28.64
CA SER A 135 -30.78 -18.33 29.35
C SER A 135 -29.73 -17.39 28.76
N ASP A 136 -29.88 -16.93 27.51
CA ASP A 136 -28.97 -15.96 26.88
C ASP A 136 -29.27 -14.53 27.31
N PHE A 137 -30.44 -14.32 27.94
CA PHE A 137 -30.80 -13.07 28.57
C PHE A 137 -30.40 -13.08 30.04
N THR A 138 -30.02 -11.90 30.53
CA THR A 138 -29.76 -11.71 31.95
C THR A 138 -30.73 -10.72 32.55
N ASP A 139 -31.37 -11.12 33.65
CA ASP A 139 -32.01 -10.20 34.57
C ASP A 139 -30.94 -9.64 35.52
N ALA A 140 -30.80 -8.32 35.52
CA ALA A 140 -29.85 -7.59 36.33
C ALA A 140 -30.47 -6.99 37.60
N GLN A 141 -31.81 -7.07 37.77
CA GLN A 141 -32.57 -6.51 38.90
C GLN A 141 -32.18 -5.07 39.22
N ILE A 142 -32.11 -4.24 38.17
CA ILE A 142 -31.60 -2.88 38.25
C ILE A 142 -32.62 -1.98 38.97
N GLN A 143 -32.17 -1.24 39.97
CA GLN A 143 -32.94 -0.16 40.61
C GLN A 143 -32.09 1.10 40.70
N GLY A 144 -32.72 2.24 40.96
CA GLY A 144 -32.09 3.56 40.99
C GLY A 144 -32.56 4.47 39.86
N GLU A 145 -31.80 5.53 39.58
CA GLU A 145 -32.11 6.46 38.50
C GLU A 145 -31.45 5.97 37.20
N VAL A 146 -32.23 5.31 36.34
CA VAL A 146 -31.77 4.89 35.01
C VAL A 146 -31.91 6.03 34.02
N LEU A 147 -30.78 6.47 33.46
CA LEU A 147 -30.71 7.56 32.48
C LEU A 147 -30.75 7.03 31.04
N HIS A 148 -30.19 5.83 30.82
CA HIS A 148 -30.26 5.13 29.54
C HIS A 148 -30.08 3.64 29.77
N ASP A 149 -30.86 2.82 29.07
CA ASP A 149 -30.73 1.36 29.05
C ASP A 149 -30.60 0.82 27.61
N SER A 150 -29.70 -0.13 27.44
CA SER A 150 -29.50 -0.86 26.19
C SER A 150 -29.35 -2.35 26.49
N ARG A 151 -29.18 -3.16 25.44
CA ARG A 151 -28.91 -4.59 25.61
C ARG A 151 -27.52 -4.90 26.19
N ARG A 152 -26.59 -3.96 26.06
CA ARG A 152 -25.16 -4.13 26.35
C ARG A 152 -24.64 -3.27 27.51
N TYR A 153 -25.39 -2.25 27.91
CA TYR A 153 -25.09 -1.42 29.07
C TYR A 153 -26.34 -0.72 29.62
N VAL A 154 -26.27 -0.34 30.89
CA VAL A 154 -27.17 0.64 31.51
C VAL A 154 -26.35 1.76 32.11
N ILE A 155 -26.80 3.00 31.92
CA ILE A 155 -26.18 4.21 32.46
C ILE A 155 -27.16 4.85 33.43
N GLY A 156 -26.71 5.26 34.61
CA GLY A 156 -27.58 5.84 35.62
C GLY A 156 -26.85 6.38 36.84
N LYS A 157 -27.62 6.63 37.90
CA LYS A 157 -27.11 7.08 39.21
C LYS A 157 -27.70 6.24 40.33
N ASN A 158 -26.89 5.99 41.35
CA ASN A 158 -27.26 5.18 42.53
C ASN A 158 -27.84 3.82 42.14
N LEU A 159 -27.19 3.16 41.18
CA LEU A 159 -27.68 1.93 40.60
C LEU A 159 -27.40 0.75 41.55
N THR A 160 -28.45 0.03 41.90
CA THR A 160 -28.33 -1.30 42.53
C THR A 160 -28.54 -2.38 41.49
N HIS A 161 -27.89 -3.52 41.67
CA HIS A 161 -27.90 -4.61 40.70
C HIS A 161 -27.57 -5.95 41.37
N ASN A 162 -27.90 -7.05 40.70
CA ASN A 162 -27.48 -8.38 41.12
C ASN A 162 -26.09 -8.76 40.57
N LYS A 163 -25.66 -10.00 40.83
CA LYS A 163 -24.34 -10.51 40.47
C LYS A 163 -24.11 -10.74 38.96
N ASN A 164 -25.13 -10.59 38.12
CA ASN A 164 -25.05 -10.92 36.69
C ASN A 164 -24.46 -9.79 35.84
N VAL A 165 -24.38 -8.58 36.39
CA VAL A 165 -23.71 -7.43 35.79
C VAL A 165 -22.50 -7.03 36.62
N VAL A 166 -21.62 -6.25 36.01
CA VAL A 166 -20.51 -5.55 36.67
C VAL A 166 -20.81 -4.06 36.62
N ARG A 167 -20.55 -3.37 37.72
CA ARG A 167 -20.67 -1.91 37.81
C ARG A 167 -19.30 -1.27 37.69
N TYR A 168 -19.26 -0.23 36.88
CA TYR A 168 -18.18 0.74 36.83
C TYR A 168 -18.74 2.13 37.09
N THR A 169 -17.98 2.97 37.76
CA THR A 169 -18.15 4.42 37.69
C THR A 169 -17.69 4.90 36.32
N ALA A 170 -18.27 5.99 35.81
CA ALA A 170 -17.83 6.58 34.54
C ALA A 170 -16.33 6.90 34.54
N ARG A 171 -15.80 7.34 35.69
CA ARG A 171 -14.37 7.68 35.84
C ARG A 171 -13.45 6.47 35.68
N GLU A 172 -13.86 5.29 36.13
CA GLU A 172 -13.10 4.04 35.90
C GLU A 172 -13.04 3.69 34.40
N LEU A 173 -14.01 4.15 33.61
CA LEU A 173 -14.04 4.01 32.16
C LEU A 173 -13.40 5.21 31.43
N ASN A 174 -12.68 6.07 32.14
CA ASN A 174 -12.09 7.31 31.63
C ASN A 174 -13.12 8.30 31.05
N ILE A 175 -14.32 8.33 31.61
CA ILE A 175 -15.39 9.29 31.27
C ILE A 175 -15.61 10.22 32.48
N GLN A 176 -15.41 11.52 32.30
CA GLN A 176 -15.67 12.55 33.30
C GLN A 176 -17.17 12.71 33.55
N SER A 177 -17.67 11.94 34.52
CA SER A 177 -19.07 11.98 34.95
C SER A 177 -19.21 11.37 36.34
N ASP A 178 -20.30 11.70 37.03
CA ASP A 178 -20.75 11.09 38.29
C ASP A 178 -21.64 9.86 38.06
N ARG A 179 -21.93 9.51 36.80
CA ARG A 179 -22.78 8.39 36.42
C ARG A 179 -22.08 7.05 36.63
N GLU A 180 -22.89 6.01 36.73
CA GLU A 180 -22.51 4.62 36.82
C GLU A 180 -22.94 3.87 35.56
N VAL A 181 -22.14 2.87 35.18
CA VAL A 181 -22.35 2.02 34.01
C VAL A 181 -22.42 0.57 34.47
N LEU A 182 -23.52 -0.11 34.17
CA LEU A 182 -23.69 -1.54 34.36
C LEU A 182 -23.48 -2.27 33.04
N LEU A 183 -22.66 -3.32 33.06
CA LEU A 183 -22.34 -4.15 31.91
C LEU A 183 -22.67 -5.61 32.21
N PRO A 184 -23.41 -6.32 31.35
CA PRO A 184 -23.61 -7.77 31.46
C PRO A 184 -22.30 -8.55 31.52
N LYS A 185 -22.26 -9.63 32.30
CA LYS A 185 -21.12 -10.55 32.32
C LYS A 185 -21.16 -11.50 31.13
N GLY A 186 -19.99 -11.80 30.59
CA GLY A 186 -19.84 -12.73 29.48
C GLY A 186 -20.47 -12.19 28.20
N ILE A 187 -21.25 -13.03 27.52
CA ILE A 187 -21.93 -12.69 26.26
C ILE A 187 -23.46 -12.49 26.45
N ALA A 188 -23.90 -12.47 27.71
CA ALA A 188 -25.31 -12.31 28.07
C ALA A 188 -25.81 -10.89 27.74
N ARG A 189 -27.13 -10.76 27.54
CA ARG A 189 -27.76 -9.51 27.08
C ARG A 189 -28.89 -9.10 28.01
N LEU A 190 -29.06 -7.81 28.22
CA LEU A 190 -30.23 -7.26 28.90
C LEU A 190 -31.46 -7.35 27.97
N ARG A 191 -32.63 -7.63 28.54
CA ARG A 191 -33.87 -7.78 27.76
C ARG A 191 -34.36 -6.42 27.26
N LYS A 192 -34.50 -6.28 25.94
CA LYS A 192 -35.11 -5.10 25.28
C LYS A 192 -35.96 -5.55 24.08
N GLN A 193 -37.23 -5.11 24.04
CA GLN A 193 -38.18 -5.49 22.99
C GLN A 193 -37.77 -4.89 21.62
N GLY A 194 -38.04 -5.62 20.53
CA GLY A 194 -38.09 -5.07 19.17
C GLY A 194 -36.82 -5.09 18.29
N SER A 195 -35.66 -5.53 18.78
CA SER A 195 -34.42 -5.58 17.99
C SER A 195 -33.92 -7.00 17.64
N GLY A 196 -33.17 -7.10 16.54
CA GLY A 196 -32.54 -8.33 16.04
C GLY A 196 -31.68 -9.00 17.09
N SER A 197 -31.69 -10.33 17.13
CA SER A 197 -31.19 -11.12 18.26
C SER A 197 -29.97 -11.95 17.92
N ARG A 198 -29.49 -11.93 16.69
CA ARG A 198 -28.37 -12.77 16.27
C ARG A 198 -27.08 -11.99 16.25
N TYR A 199 -27.11 -10.75 15.76
CA TYR A 199 -25.99 -9.82 15.83
C TYR A 199 -26.12 -8.92 17.07
N VAL A 200 -25.06 -8.88 17.89
CA VAL A 200 -25.00 -7.97 19.04
C VAL A 200 -23.60 -7.46 19.29
N HIS A 201 -23.56 -6.37 20.05
CA HIS A 201 -22.35 -5.96 20.71
C HIS A 201 -22.21 -6.63 22.08
N GLY A 202 -21.16 -7.42 22.26
CA GLY A 202 -20.86 -8.23 23.45
C GLY A 202 -20.43 -7.48 24.72
N GLY A 203 -20.67 -6.16 24.80
CA GLY A 203 -20.29 -5.34 25.95
C GLY A 203 -18.77 -5.32 26.18
N MET A 204 -18.32 -5.94 27.27
CA MET A 204 -16.89 -6.01 27.65
C MET A 204 -16.16 -7.26 27.13
N SER A 205 -16.78 -8.02 26.23
CA SER A 205 -16.16 -9.24 25.69
C SER A 205 -14.88 -8.90 24.92
N LEU A 206 -13.92 -9.84 24.91
CA LEU A 206 -12.67 -9.64 24.17
C LEU A 206 -12.92 -9.41 22.67
N GLN A 207 -13.95 -10.05 22.11
CA GLN A 207 -14.36 -9.87 20.72
C GLN A 207 -14.79 -8.43 20.42
N GLU A 208 -15.34 -7.70 21.39
CA GLU A 208 -15.68 -6.28 21.24
C GLU A 208 -14.48 -5.36 21.46
N THR A 209 -13.70 -5.64 22.51
CA THR A 209 -12.72 -4.67 23.04
C THR A 209 -11.32 -4.83 22.44
N VAL A 210 -10.99 -6.00 21.91
CA VAL A 210 -9.68 -6.26 21.29
C VAL A 210 -9.79 -6.02 19.78
N VAL A 211 -9.50 -4.78 19.38
CA VAL A 211 -9.56 -4.35 17.97
C VAL A 211 -8.17 -4.31 17.33
N PRO A 212 -8.01 -4.82 16.10
CA PRO A 212 -6.73 -4.73 15.40
C PRO A 212 -6.45 -3.30 14.94
N VAL A 213 -5.17 -2.94 14.91
CA VAL A 213 -4.66 -1.73 14.26
C VAL A 213 -3.64 -2.15 13.23
N LEU A 214 -3.99 -2.03 11.95
CA LEU A 214 -3.12 -2.38 10.83
C LEU A 214 -2.44 -1.12 10.30
N PHE A 215 -1.12 -1.15 10.26
CA PHE A 215 -0.30 -0.11 9.64
C PHE A 215 0.09 -0.56 8.24
N VAL A 216 -0.35 0.20 7.24
CA VAL A 216 -0.06 -0.07 5.82
C VAL A 216 0.79 1.07 5.29
N ALA A 217 1.98 0.74 4.78
CA ALA A 217 2.84 1.66 4.06
C ALA A 217 2.96 1.20 2.61
N LYS A 218 2.46 2.01 1.67
CA LYS A 218 2.70 1.80 0.25
C LYS A 218 4.16 2.13 -0.05
N GLN A 219 5.00 1.12 -0.20
CA GLN A 219 6.35 1.35 -0.69
C GLN A 219 6.30 1.78 -2.15
N ARG A 220 6.98 2.87 -2.47
CA ARG A 220 7.46 3.07 -3.84
C ARG A 220 8.60 2.10 -4.03
N GLU A 221 8.33 0.95 -4.64
CA GLU A 221 9.39 0.29 -5.38
C GLU A 221 9.66 1.18 -6.59
N ASP A 222 10.73 1.96 -6.54
CA ASP A 222 11.38 2.48 -7.74
C ASP A 222 11.92 1.25 -8.49
N LYS A 223 11.05 0.54 -9.22
CA LYS A 223 11.48 -0.41 -10.24
C LYS A 223 12.03 0.39 -11.43
N THR A 224 13.08 1.16 -11.21
CA THR A 224 13.88 1.72 -12.29
C THR A 224 14.81 0.62 -12.79
N ALA A 225 14.33 -0.20 -13.71
CA ALA A 225 15.21 -1.12 -14.42
C ALA A 225 16.20 -0.31 -15.26
N LYS A 226 17.43 -0.77 -15.47
CA LYS A 226 18.33 -0.10 -16.41
C LYS A 226 17.89 -0.40 -17.83
N VAL A 227 17.89 0.61 -18.71
CA VAL A 227 17.56 0.43 -20.14
C VAL A 227 18.36 -0.72 -20.76
N GLU A 228 17.72 -1.53 -21.60
CA GLU A 228 18.37 -2.62 -22.33
C GLU A 228 18.96 -2.12 -23.66
N ILE A 229 20.00 -2.82 -24.12
CA ILE A 229 20.77 -2.47 -25.31
C ILE A 229 20.73 -3.65 -26.27
N ASP A 230 20.25 -3.42 -27.49
CA ASP A 230 20.30 -4.40 -28.59
C ASP A 230 21.14 -3.85 -29.77
N ILE A 231 21.49 -4.71 -30.71
CA ILE A 231 22.27 -4.38 -31.91
C ILE A 231 21.39 -4.52 -33.15
N LEU A 232 21.13 -3.41 -33.84
CA LEU A 232 20.24 -3.39 -35.01
C LEU A 232 20.81 -4.15 -36.21
N ASN A 233 22.13 -4.09 -36.40
CA ASN A 233 22.81 -4.76 -37.50
C ASN A 233 23.40 -6.12 -37.13
N LYS A 234 22.87 -6.78 -36.08
CA LYS A 234 23.35 -8.10 -35.61
C LYS A 234 23.24 -9.23 -36.63
N THR A 235 22.40 -9.09 -37.67
CA THR A 235 22.32 -10.04 -38.78
C THR A 235 23.48 -9.91 -39.76
N SER A 236 24.13 -8.74 -39.83
CA SER A 236 25.36 -8.52 -40.58
C SER A 236 26.57 -8.77 -39.68
N ASN A 237 26.69 -10.00 -39.17
CA ASN A 237 27.69 -10.35 -38.16
C ASN A 237 29.06 -10.72 -38.76
N LYS A 238 29.42 -10.19 -39.92
CA LYS A 238 30.71 -10.46 -40.57
C LYS A 238 31.61 -9.23 -40.52
N ILE A 239 32.83 -9.41 -40.01
CA ILE A 239 33.87 -8.40 -39.94
C ILE A 239 34.88 -8.69 -41.05
N THR A 240 34.86 -7.89 -42.12
CA THR A 240 35.75 -8.07 -43.30
C THR A 240 36.81 -6.99 -43.44
N THR A 241 36.72 -5.92 -42.65
CA THR A 241 37.59 -4.75 -42.68
C THR A 241 38.09 -4.42 -41.27
N ASN A 242 39.22 -3.71 -41.17
CA ASN A 242 39.76 -3.26 -39.88
C ASN A 242 38.88 -2.22 -39.18
N ILE A 243 37.88 -1.64 -39.85
CA ILE A 243 36.89 -0.76 -39.25
C ILE A 243 35.53 -1.42 -39.38
N HIS A 244 34.87 -1.71 -38.26
CA HIS A 244 33.53 -2.30 -38.23
C HIS A 244 32.54 -1.38 -37.52
N THR A 245 31.37 -1.17 -38.12
CA THR A 245 30.34 -0.29 -37.55
C THR A 245 29.27 -1.12 -36.86
N VAL A 246 28.94 -0.75 -35.62
CA VAL A 246 27.84 -1.32 -34.84
C VAL A 246 26.80 -0.24 -34.58
N ARG A 247 25.52 -0.58 -34.78
CA ARG A 247 24.37 0.28 -34.47
C ARG A 247 23.68 -0.26 -33.22
N PHE A 248 23.96 0.37 -32.09
CA PHE A 248 23.30 0.09 -30.82
C PHE A 248 21.92 0.73 -30.79
N TYR A 249 20.99 0.08 -30.09
CA TYR A 249 19.63 0.55 -29.89
C TYR A 249 19.26 0.47 -28.41
N GLN A 250 18.83 1.59 -27.84
CA GLN A 250 18.28 1.64 -26.49
C GLN A 250 16.79 1.27 -26.53
N MET A 251 16.45 0.12 -25.96
CA MET A 251 15.12 -0.48 -26.14
C MET A 251 14.00 0.38 -25.52
N GLN A 252 14.23 0.89 -24.31
CA GLN A 252 13.28 1.71 -23.55
C GLN A 252 13.80 3.14 -23.40
N PRO A 253 12.95 4.18 -23.42
CA PRO A 253 13.36 5.54 -23.05
C PRO A 253 13.66 5.65 -21.54
N VAL A 254 14.62 6.49 -21.17
CA VAL A 254 14.85 6.83 -19.76
C VAL A 254 13.70 7.67 -19.21
N GLY A 255 13.21 7.32 -18.03
CA GLY A 255 12.08 7.97 -17.39
C GLY A 255 11.70 7.33 -16.05
N ALA A 256 10.42 7.34 -15.70
CA ALA A 256 9.95 6.88 -14.40
C ALA A 256 10.17 5.37 -14.14
N GLN A 257 10.25 4.55 -15.19
CA GLN A 257 10.41 3.08 -15.09
C GLN A 257 11.80 2.59 -15.47
N TYR A 258 12.59 3.39 -16.21
CA TYR A 258 13.90 2.98 -16.69
C TYR A 258 14.95 4.06 -16.46
N ILE A 259 16.11 3.67 -15.94
CA ILE A 259 17.28 4.54 -15.76
C ILE A 259 18.37 4.23 -16.77
N ALA A 260 19.28 5.19 -16.95
CA ALA A 260 20.39 5.06 -17.88
C ALA A 260 21.29 3.86 -17.57
N ARG A 261 21.93 3.32 -18.61
CA ARG A 261 22.90 2.22 -18.51
C ARG A 261 24.23 2.63 -19.12
N SER A 262 25.32 2.53 -18.35
CA SER A 262 26.68 2.77 -18.86
C SER A 262 27.38 1.45 -19.15
N VAL A 263 27.90 1.30 -20.37
CA VAL A 263 28.57 0.07 -20.80
C VAL A 263 29.94 0.33 -21.41
N LYS A 264 30.80 -0.67 -21.31
CA LYS A 264 31.95 -0.87 -22.17
C LYS A 264 31.60 -1.84 -23.27
N ALA A 265 31.99 -1.52 -24.50
CA ALA A 265 31.83 -2.35 -25.67
C ALA A 265 33.17 -2.55 -26.38
N TYR A 266 33.46 -3.77 -26.83
CA TYR A 266 34.63 -4.11 -27.63
C TYR A 266 34.45 -5.50 -28.27
N PHE A 267 35.25 -5.80 -29.29
CA PHE A 267 35.34 -7.13 -29.85
C PHE A 267 36.39 -7.96 -29.14
N ALA A 268 36.08 -9.22 -28.86
CA ALA A 268 37.03 -10.17 -28.29
C ALA A 268 36.91 -11.54 -28.97
N ILE A 269 38.02 -12.27 -29.00
CA ILE A 269 38.08 -13.68 -29.39
C ILE A 269 38.14 -14.51 -28.11
N PHE A 270 37.32 -15.55 -28.04
CA PHE A 270 37.38 -16.54 -26.97
C PHE A 270 38.04 -17.80 -27.53
N SER A 271 39.18 -18.18 -26.95
CA SER A 271 39.86 -19.42 -27.31
C SER A 271 39.36 -20.56 -26.43
N GLU A 272 38.85 -21.63 -27.05
CA GLU A 272 38.45 -22.86 -26.33
C GLU A 272 39.64 -23.53 -25.63
N GLU A 273 40.86 -23.34 -26.12
CA GLU A 273 42.05 -24.03 -25.62
C GLU A 273 42.68 -23.38 -24.37
N GLN A 274 42.38 -22.10 -24.09
CA GLN A 274 43.07 -21.34 -23.04
C GLN A 274 42.14 -20.69 -22.01
N ASP A 275 40.81 -20.79 -22.16
CA ASP A 275 39.82 -20.07 -21.34
C ASP A 275 40.18 -18.57 -21.16
N GLN A 276 40.86 -18.01 -22.17
CA GLN A 276 41.37 -16.66 -22.20
C GLN A 276 40.67 -15.86 -23.28
N LYS A 277 40.23 -14.67 -22.85
CA LYS A 277 39.58 -13.66 -23.67
C LYS A 277 40.63 -12.70 -24.20
N GLN A 278 40.81 -12.68 -25.52
CA GLN A 278 41.70 -11.72 -26.19
C GLN A 278 40.87 -10.59 -26.80
N VAL A 279 41.05 -9.35 -26.32
CA VAL A 279 40.41 -8.17 -26.91
C VAL A 279 41.10 -7.85 -28.23
N ILE A 280 40.31 -7.65 -29.29
CA ILE A 280 40.78 -7.43 -30.66
C ILE A 280 40.31 -6.11 -31.26
N SER A 281 39.82 -5.18 -30.44
CA SER A 281 39.44 -3.83 -30.89
C SER A 281 39.79 -2.76 -29.86
N ASP A 282 39.62 -1.51 -30.25
CA ASP A 282 39.43 -0.42 -29.30
C ASP A 282 38.22 -0.68 -28.38
N VAL A 283 38.28 -0.09 -27.18
CA VAL A 283 37.23 -0.19 -26.16
C VAL A 283 36.47 1.12 -26.11
N PHE A 284 35.16 1.03 -26.32
CA PHE A 284 34.28 2.18 -26.25
C PHE A 284 33.48 2.17 -24.95
N THR A 285 33.32 3.35 -24.32
CA THR A 285 32.44 3.53 -23.15
C THR A 285 31.33 4.51 -23.47
N TYR A 286 30.09 4.16 -23.12
CA TYR A 286 28.93 5.01 -23.38
C TYR A 286 27.83 4.84 -22.36
N THR A 287 27.11 5.93 -22.12
CA THR A 287 25.91 5.95 -21.31
C THR A 287 24.70 6.05 -22.23
N PHE A 288 23.86 5.03 -22.19
CA PHE A 288 22.55 5.01 -22.84
C PHE A 288 21.55 5.69 -21.90
N ASP A 289 21.28 6.98 -22.14
CA ASP A 289 20.41 7.84 -21.34
C ASP A 289 19.30 8.54 -22.16
N LEU A 290 19.01 8.02 -23.35
CA LEU A 290 18.11 8.67 -24.30
C LEU A 290 16.66 8.65 -23.80
N THR A 291 15.96 9.78 -23.86
CA THR A 291 14.61 9.95 -23.30
C THR A 291 13.50 9.98 -24.35
N SER A 292 13.84 10.00 -25.65
CA SER A 292 12.84 10.09 -26.73
C SER A 292 12.00 8.82 -26.78
N GLU A 293 10.67 8.96 -26.95
CA GLU A 293 9.74 7.84 -27.19
C GLU A 293 9.90 7.24 -28.60
N ARG A 294 10.47 7.98 -29.55
CA ARG A 294 10.67 7.51 -30.92
C ARG A 294 11.91 6.62 -31.02
N THR A 295 11.73 5.41 -31.53
CA THR A 295 12.79 4.40 -31.70
C THR A 295 14.01 4.90 -32.48
N GLN A 296 13.79 5.65 -33.56
CA GLN A 296 14.85 6.17 -34.45
C GLN A 296 15.80 7.14 -33.73
N ASP A 297 15.30 7.85 -32.71
CA ASP A 297 16.08 8.80 -31.92
C ASP A 297 16.88 8.10 -30.80
N ARG A 298 16.69 6.78 -30.64
CA ARG A 298 17.35 5.94 -29.63
C ARG A 298 18.44 5.02 -30.22
N GLU A 299 18.95 5.38 -31.39
CA GLU A 299 20.01 4.67 -32.08
C GLU A 299 21.37 5.35 -31.90
N VAL A 300 22.40 4.56 -31.63
CA VAL A 300 23.76 5.04 -31.43
C VAL A 300 24.72 4.24 -32.31
N GLN A 301 25.37 4.91 -33.25
CA GLN A 301 26.34 4.28 -34.14
C GLN A 301 27.76 4.46 -33.61
N LYS A 302 28.53 3.36 -33.59
CA LYS A 302 29.96 3.38 -33.24
C LYS A 302 30.78 2.57 -34.22
N LYS A 303 31.99 3.03 -34.47
CA LYS A 303 33.00 2.35 -35.29
C LYS A 303 34.03 1.76 -34.35
N PHE A 304 34.35 0.49 -34.55
CA PHE A 304 35.39 -0.24 -33.86
C PHE A 304 36.56 -0.44 -34.80
N THR A 305 37.77 -0.19 -34.30
CA THR A 305 39.02 -0.47 -35.01
C THR A 305 39.53 -1.82 -34.55
N ILE A 306 39.50 -2.81 -35.45
CA ILE A 306 39.95 -4.17 -35.21
C ILE A 306 41.49 -4.21 -35.31
N SER A 307 42.13 -4.69 -34.26
CA SER A 307 43.57 -4.89 -34.17
C SER A 307 43.81 -6.32 -33.68
N SER A 308 44.13 -7.22 -34.61
CA SER A 308 44.41 -8.63 -34.33
C SER A 308 45.28 -9.23 -35.42
N GLU A 309 46.22 -10.09 -35.02
CA GLU A 309 46.98 -10.96 -35.92
C GLU A 309 46.10 -12.09 -36.47
N ILE A 310 45.03 -12.46 -35.76
CA ILE A 310 44.06 -13.47 -36.20
C ILE A 310 43.19 -12.85 -37.29
N ARG A 311 43.35 -13.32 -38.54
CA ARG A 311 42.60 -12.81 -39.70
C ARG A 311 41.25 -13.49 -39.91
N ARG A 312 41.07 -14.72 -39.42
CA ARG A 312 39.85 -15.52 -39.58
C ARG A 312 39.49 -16.22 -38.27
N SER A 313 38.26 -16.04 -37.79
CA SER A 313 37.73 -16.72 -36.60
C SER A 313 36.22 -16.65 -36.55
N SER A 314 35.57 -17.74 -36.11
CA SER A 314 34.13 -17.79 -35.79
C SER A 314 33.85 -17.58 -34.29
N GLY A 315 34.89 -17.52 -33.45
CA GLY A 315 34.79 -17.34 -32.00
C GLY A 315 34.87 -15.87 -31.58
N VAL A 316 34.40 -14.95 -32.40
CA VAL A 316 34.48 -13.50 -32.15
C VAL A 316 33.15 -13.01 -31.59
N TYR A 317 33.20 -12.19 -30.54
CA TYR A 317 32.00 -11.61 -29.95
C TYR A 317 32.17 -10.11 -29.75
N LEU A 318 31.11 -9.35 -30.00
CA LEU A 318 30.94 -8.03 -29.41
C LEU A 318 30.49 -8.23 -27.97
N VAL A 319 31.32 -7.82 -27.01
CA VAL A 319 31.06 -7.99 -25.59
C VAL A 319 30.58 -6.66 -25.01
N LEU A 320 29.47 -6.70 -24.28
CA LEU A 320 29.00 -5.59 -23.45
C LEU A 320 29.28 -5.88 -21.98
N GLU A 321 30.02 -4.99 -21.33
CA GLU A 321 30.27 -5.05 -19.90
C GLU A 321 29.71 -3.83 -19.18
N GLU A 322 29.17 -4.04 -17.98
CA GLU A 322 28.75 -2.98 -17.07
C GLU A 322 29.65 -2.95 -15.83
N LYS A 323 29.93 -1.73 -15.35
CA LYS A 323 30.70 -1.56 -14.11
C LYS A 323 29.81 -1.92 -12.91
N VAL A 324 30.28 -2.81 -12.05
CA VAL A 324 29.60 -3.10 -10.78
C VAL A 324 29.79 -1.89 -9.87
N GLU A 325 28.67 -1.32 -9.43
CA GLU A 325 28.65 -0.11 -8.59
C GLU A 325 29.60 -0.23 -7.39
N LYS A 326 30.31 0.85 -7.09
CA LYS A 326 31.27 0.96 -5.98
C LYS A 326 32.46 -0.02 -6.06
N THR A 327 32.71 -0.63 -7.22
CA THR A 327 33.88 -1.47 -7.45
C THR A 327 34.61 -1.05 -8.73
N ASN A 328 35.82 -1.59 -8.94
CA ASN A 328 36.51 -1.51 -10.23
C ASN A 328 36.25 -2.73 -11.12
N LYS A 329 35.29 -3.60 -10.74
CA LYS A 329 34.94 -4.80 -11.51
C LYS A 329 33.95 -4.46 -12.62
N TRP A 330 34.13 -5.13 -13.75
CA TRP A 330 33.24 -5.10 -14.89
C TRP A 330 32.64 -6.50 -15.05
N ILE A 331 31.34 -6.58 -15.30
CA ILE A 331 30.62 -7.83 -15.53
C ILE A 331 30.07 -7.83 -16.95
N THR A 332 30.19 -8.95 -17.65
CA THR A 332 29.54 -9.13 -18.94
C THR A 332 28.03 -9.16 -18.75
N ILE A 333 27.32 -8.29 -19.47
CA ILE A 333 25.86 -8.22 -19.47
C ILE A 333 25.25 -8.79 -20.74
N ASP A 334 25.98 -8.81 -21.85
CA ASP A 334 25.55 -9.42 -23.11
C ASP A 334 26.74 -9.72 -24.03
N GLN A 335 26.54 -10.64 -24.98
CA GLN A 335 27.51 -11.02 -26.00
C GLN A 335 26.82 -11.31 -27.33
N PHE A 336 27.29 -10.68 -28.41
CA PHE A 336 26.76 -10.88 -29.75
C PHE A 336 27.81 -11.59 -30.62
N PRO A 337 27.48 -12.72 -31.27
CA PRO A 337 28.45 -13.49 -32.05
C PRO A 337 28.72 -12.86 -33.42
N TYR A 338 29.99 -12.82 -33.81
CA TYR A 338 30.51 -12.32 -35.08
C TYR A 338 31.51 -13.30 -35.72
N ASN A 339 31.67 -13.17 -37.03
CA ASN A 339 32.64 -13.91 -37.82
C ASN A 339 33.69 -12.94 -38.37
N LEU A 340 34.95 -13.14 -38.00
CA LEU A 340 36.09 -12.38 -38.51
C LEU A 340 36.63 -13.04 -39.79
N SER A 341 36.80 -12.23 -40.83
CA SER A 341 37.33 -12.65 -42.14
C SER A 341 37.99 -11.46 -42.85
N LEU A 342 39.13 -11.02 -42.35
CA LEU A 342 39.93 -9.94 -42.94
C LEU A 342 40.62 -10.45 -44.22
N THR A 343 40.55 -9.67 -45.31
CA THR A 343 41.01 -10.09 -46.65
C THR A 343 42.24 -9.35 -47.19
N ILE A 344 42.81 -8.37 -46.48
CA ILE A 344 43.89 -7.52 -47.01
C ILE A 344 44.99 -7.33 -45.96
N ASP A 345 46.25 -7.50 -46.38
CA ASP A 345 47.43 -7.01 -45.67
C ASP A 345 47.59 -5.51 -45.92
N ASN A 346 47.75 -4.73 -44.85
CA ASN A 346 48.21 -3.35 -44.97
C ASN A 346 49.73 -3.37 -45.24
N ASP A 347 50.14 -3.61 -46.49
CA ASP A 347 51.49 -3.32 -46.98
C ASP A 347 51.50 -1.90 -47.57
N PHE A 348 51.44 -0.89 -46.70
CA PHE A 348 51.63 0.52 -47.08
C PHE A 348 52.54 1.27 -46.10
N ASP A 349 53.62 0.62 -45.68
CA ASP A 349 54.75 1.28 -44.98
C ASP A 349 56.08 0.95 -45.70
N GLU A 350 56.20 1.38 -46.95
CA GLU A 350 57.48 1.74 -47.59
C GLU A 350 57.20 2.91 -48.54
N PHE A 351 57.22 4.15 -48.03
CA PHE A 351 57.65 5.35 -48.77
C PHE A 351 57.95 6.50 -47.80
#